data_AF-A0A6N9V2U1-F1
#
_entry.id   AF-A0A6N9V2U1-F1
#
_cell.length_a   1.000
_cell.length_b   1.000
_cell.length_c   1.000
_cell.angle_alpha   90.00
_cell.angle_beta   90.00
_cell.angle_gamma   90.00
#
_symmetry.space_group_name_H-M   'P 1'
#
loop_
_entity.id
_entity.type
_entity.pdbx_description
1 polymer ?
#
loop_
_entity_poly.entity_id
_entity_poly.type
_entity_poly.pdbx_seq_one_letter_code
_entity_poly.pdbx_strand_id
1 'polypeptide(L)' 'DVLAMSVEEAQDFLHDVQPAARVLDLLADIGLGYLTLGQSATTLSGGEAQRIKLVSELHRAPRGHSLYLLDEP' A
#
# COMPACT_ATOMS: atom_id res chain seq x y z
N ASP A 1 -3.38 15.30 11.66
CA ASP A 1 -2.64 14.13 12.14
C ASP A 1 -2.47 13.22 10.93
N VAL A 2 -1.23 12.94 10.50
CA VAL A 2 -0.97 12.23 9.21
C VAL A 2 -1.55 10.83 9.23
N LEU A 3 -1.60 10.18 10.40
CA LEU A 3 -2.15 8.83 10.53
C LEU A 3 -3.67 8.77 10.32
N ALA A 4 -4.37 9.91 10.37
CA ALA A 4 -5.80 9.98 10.12
C ALA A 4 -6.16 10.12 8.63
N MET A 5 -5.18 10.39 7.77
CA MET A 5 -5.39 10.56 6.32
C MET A 5 -5.65 9.21 5.66
N SER A 6 -6.50 9.19 4.62
CA SER A 6 -6.55 8.08 3.67
C SER A 6 -5.24 7.98 2.88
N VAL A 7 -5.01 6.85 2.22
CA VAL A 7 -3.86 6.68 1.31
C VAL A 7 -3.90 7.73 0.19
N GLU A 8 -5.07 7.99 -0.41
CA GLU A 8 -5.23 9.02 -1.46
C GLU A 8 -4.91 10.42 -0.93
N GLU A 9 -5.45 10.79 0.25
CA GLU A 9 -5.16 12.08 0.88
C GLU A 9 -3.67 12.22 1.21
N ALA A 10 -3.05 11.14 1.72
CA ALA A 10 -1.65 11.11 2.05
C ALA A 10 -0.75 11.17 0.80
N GLN A 11 -1.19 10.58 -0.32
CA GLN A 11 -0.48 10.61 -1.60
C GLN A 11 -0.32 12.06 -2.08
N ASP A 12 -1.41 12.83 -2.08
CA ASP A 12 -1.39 14.25 -2.41
C ASP A 12 -0.56 15.06 -1.40
N PHE A 13 -0.73 14.78 -0.11
CA PHE A 13 -0.05 15.49 0.98
C PHE A 13 1.47 15.25 1.01
N LEU A 14 1.94 14.04 0.64
CA LEU A 14 3.34 13.61 0.72
C LEU A 14 4.00 13.44 -0.66
N HIS A 15 3.44 14.03 -1.72
CA HIS A 15 3.95 13.88 -3.09
C HIS A 15 5.44 14.29 -3.25
N ASP A 16 5.91 15.25 -2.46
CA ASP A 16 7.32 15.69 -2.47
C ASP A 16 8.26 14.74 -1.71
N VAL A 17 7.72 13.82 -0.89
CA VAL A 17 8.50 12.86 -0.09
C VAL A 17 8.64 11.56 -0.86
N GLN A 18 9.63 11.50 -1.75
CA GLN A 18 9.83 10.41 -2.71
C GLN A 18 9.71 8.97 -2.14
N PRO A 19 10.28 8.64 -0.96
CA PRO A 19 10.11 7.29 -0.40
C PRO A 19 8.67 6.96 -0.01
N ALA A 20 7.92 7.95 0.49
CA ALA A 20 6.52 7.79 0.88
C ALA A 20 5.60 7.78 -0.34
N ALA A 21 5.76 8.76 -1.25
CA ALA A 21 4.98 8.86 -2.48
C ALA A 21 4.94 7.55 -3.25
N ARG A 22 6.10 6.90 -3.46
CA ARG A 22 6.18 5.61 -4.15
C ARG A 22 5.37 4.49 -3.49
N VAL A 23 5.30 4.43 -2.16
CA VAL A 23 4.51 3.41 -1.45
C VAL A 23 3.02 3.73 -1.54
N LEU A 24 2.66 5.01 -1.42
CA LEU A 24 1.29 5.50 -1.48
C LEU A 24 0.68 5.30 -2.87
N ASP A 25 1.43 5.60 -3.93
CA ASP A 25 1.04 5.33 -5.33
C ASP A 25 0.72 3.84 -5.53
N LEU A 26 1.59 2.94 -5.07
CA LEU A 26 1.37 1.50 -5.18
C LEU A 26 0.14 1.02 -4.41
N LEU A 27 -0.14 1.59 -3.23
CA LEU A 27 -1.34 1.26 -2.45
C LEU A 27 -2.61 1.73 -3.17
N ALA A 28 -2.60 2.94 -3.74
CA ALA A 28 -3.71 3.48 -4.52
C ALA A 28 -3.98 2.64 -5.77
N ASP A 29 -2.94 2.28 -6.53
CA ASP A 29 -3.03 1.50 -7.78
C ASP A 29 -3.68 0.13 -7.60
N ILE A 30 -3.57 -0.49 -6.41
CA ILE A 30 -4.18 -1.78 -6.10
C ILE A 30 -5.52 -1.67 -5.34
N GLY A 31 -6.09 -0.46 -5.31
CA GLY A 31 -7.41 -0.20 -4.74
C GLY A 31 -7.44 -0.16 -3.21
N LEU A 32 -6.35 0.28 -2.58
CA LEU A 32 -6.29 0.56 -1.13
C LEU A 32 -6.30 2.06 -0.80
N GLY A 33 -6.62 2.92 -1.78
CA GLY A 33 -6.67 4.39 -1.63
C GLY A 33 -7.54 4.90 -0.48
N TYR A 34 -8.61 4.16 -0.14
CA TYR A 34 -9.57 4.52 0.91
C TYR A 34 -9.12 4.18 2.34
N LEU A 35 -8.09 3.34 2.51
CA LEU A 35 -7.64 2.95 3.84
C LEU A 35 -6.95 4.12 4.53
N THR A 36 -7.15 4.26 5.83
CA THR A 36 -6.41 5.26 6.63
C THR A 36 -5.03 4.75 7.01
N LEU A 37 -4.01 5.61 7.02
CA LEU A 37 -2.63 5.22 7.34
C LEU A 37 -2.48 4.62 8.75
N GLY A 38 -3.30 5.07 9.69
CA GLY A 38 -3.35 4.59 11.07
C GLY A 38 -4.34 3.45 11.32
N GLN A 39 -4.96 2.88 10.28
CA GLN A 39 -5.92 1.80 10.45
C GLN A 39 -5.28 0.59 11.15
N SER A 40 -5.95 0.06 12.16
CA SER A 40 -5.47 -1.13 12.86
C SER A 40 -5.42 -2.32 11.89
N ALA A 41 -4.31 -3.05 11.89
CA ALA A 41 -4.15 -4.25 11.08
C ALA A 41 -5.21 -5.32 11.39
N THR A 42 -5.78 -5.31 12.59
CA THR A 42 -6.83 -6.26 13.01
C THR A 42 -8.20 -6.00 12.37
N THR A 43 -8.41 -4.83 11.76
CA THR A 43 -9.69 -4.47 11.12
C THR A 43 -9.66 -4.60 9.61
N LEU A 44 -8.51 -4.98 9.03
CA LEU A 44 -8.36 -5.18 7.59
C LEU A 44 -9.07 -6.46 7.15
N SER A 45 -9.69 -6.42 5.97
CA SER A 45 -10.17 -7.64 5.32
C SER A 45 -8.99 -8.53 4.90
N GLY A 46 -9.25 -9.83 4.69
CA GLY A 46 -8.22 -10.75 4.21
C GLY A 46 -7.58 -10.30 2.88
N GLY A 47 -8.41 -9.81 1.96
CA GLY A 47 -7.96 -9.29 0.66
C GLY A 47 -7.17 -7.97 0.77
N GLU A 48 -7.50 -7.09 1.72
CA GLU A 48 -6.68 -5.91 2.02
C GLU A 48 -5.30 -6.29 2.55
N ALA A 49 -5.24 -7.21 3.52
CA ALA A 49 -3.98 -7.68 4.09
C ALA A 49 -3.07 -8.32 3.02
N GLN A 50 -3.66 -9.10 2.09
CA GLN A 50 -2.95 -9.69 0.97
C GLN A 50 -2.37 -8.64 0.01
N ARG A 51 -3.16 -7.62 -0.32
CA ARG A 51 -2.74 -6.49 -1.16
C ARG A 51 -1.64 -5.64 -0.51
N ILE A 52 -1.70 -5.37 0.80
CA ILE A 52 -0.62 -4.70 1.54
C ILE A 52 0.68 -5.51 1.49
N LYS A 53 0.59 -6.84 1.63
CA LYS A 53 1.75 -7.73 1.53
C LYS A 53 2.35 -7.69 0.12
N LEU A 54 1.52 -7.63 -0.92
CA LEU A 54 1.97 -7.48 -2.30
C LEU A 54 2.75 -6.17 -2.50
N VAL A 55 2.23 -5.03 -2.02
CA VAL A 55 2.94 -3.73 -2.09
C VAL A 55 4.29 -3.81 -1.39
N SER A 56 4.36 -4.45 -0.22
CA SER A 56 5.60 -4.59 0.54
C SER A 56 6.67 -5.36 -0.23
N GLU A 57 6.27 -6.36 -1.02
CA GLU A 57 7.16 -7.12 -1.90
C GLU A 57 7.53 -6.34 -3.17
N LEU A 58 6.59 -5.62 -3.78
CA LEU A 58 6.83 -4.78 -4.98
C LEU A 58 7.70 -3.54 -4.68
N HIS A 59 7.63 -3.02 -3.46
CA HIS A 59 8.46 -1.91 -3.02
C HIS A 59 9.92 -2.33 -2.84
N ARG A 60 10.18 -3.60 -2.51
CA ARG A 60 11.55 -4.14 -2.46
C ARG A 60 12.14 -4.18 -3.88
N ALA A 61 13.46 -4.00 -3.96
CA ALA A 61 14.18 -4.06 -5.23
C ALA A 61 13.89 -5.40 -5.93
N PRO A 62 13.72 -5.40 -7.28
CA PRO A 62 13.41 -6.61 -8.02
C PRO A 62 14.49 -7.67 -7.77
N ARG A 63 14.10 -8.77 -7.13
CA ARG A 63 14.94 -9.97 -7.09
C ARG A 63 14.71 -10.66 -8.42
N GLY A 64 15.72 -10.71 -9.28
CA GLY A 64 15.58 -11.00 -10.72
C GLY A 64 14.71 -12.23 -11.09
N HIS A 65 14.57 -13.22 -10.22
CA HIS A 65 13.73 -14.40 -10.44
C HIS A 65 12.73 -14.59 -9.28
N SER A 66 11.61 -13.86 -9.30
CA SER A 66 10.51 -14.03 -8.33
C SER A 66 9.17 -14.15 -9.04
N LEU A 67 8.42 -15.20 -8.72
CA LEU A 67 7.05 -15.43 -9.20
C LEU A 67 6.10 -15.26 -8.01
N TYR A 68 5.18 -14.31 -8.11
CA TYR A 68 4.12 -14.11 -7.12
C TYR A 68 2.83 -14.74 -7.66
N LEU A 69 2.28 -15.71 -6.91
CA LEU A 69 0.98 -16.32 -7.20
C LEU A 69 0.01 -15.85 -6.10
N LEU A 70 -1.10 -15.25 -6.52
CA LEU A 70 -2.18 -14.81 -5.64
C LEU A 70 -3.40 -15.65 -5.99
N ASP A 71 -3.96 -16.35 -5.01
CA ASP A 71 -5.26 -16.99 -5.13
C ASP A 71 -6.31 -15.95 -4.70
N GLU A 72 -7.26 -15.66 -5.59
CA GLU A 72 -8.31 -14.62 -5.46
C GLU A 72 -7.82 -13.22 -4.98
N PRO A 73 -7.11 -12.44 -5.82
CA PRO A 73 -6.66 -11.08 -5.48
C PRO A 73 -7.75 -9.99 -5.51
#